data_AF-U3ADW7-F1
#
_entry.id   AF-U3ADW7-F1
#
_cell.length_a   1.000
_cell.length_b   1.000
_cell.length_c   1.000
_cell.angle_alpha   90.00
_cell.angle_beta   90.00
_cell.angle_gamma   90.00
#
_symmetry.space_group_name_H-M   'P 1'
#
loop_
_entity.id
_entity.type
_entity.pdbx_description
1 polymer ?
#
loop_
_entity_poly.entity_id
_entity_poly.type
_entity_poly.pdbx_seq_one_letter_code
_entity_poly.pdbx_strand_id
1 'polypeptide(L)'
;MLKRSARCLILLSTVLLSSNSFAGWLNIAGKVKAISTYAHTNTIIVALEQQGTAIAGCSDTTSFAISKDLQPEARARMYSMALAAEASDSTITISYGGAANDCVKYDNNVSFRKIVRMIKN
;
A
#
# COMPACT_ATOMS: atom_id res chain seq x y z
N MET A 1 -18.39 -10.77 51.38
CA MET A 1 -17.04 -10.42 50.87
C MET A 1 -16.73 -10.85 49.41
N LEU A 2 -17.67 -11.41 48.62
CA LEU A 2 -17.36 -11.92 47.27
C LEU A 2 -17.57 -10.95 46.08
N LYS A 3 -18.21 -9.77 46.25
CA LYS A 3 -18.59 -8.88 45.12
C LYS A 3 -17.45 -7.99 44.56
N ARG A 4 -16.29 -7.92 45.22
CA ARG A 4 -15.18 -7.04 44.79
C ARG A 4 -14.19 -7.71 43.82
N SER A 5 -14.06 -9.05 43.87
CA SER A 5 -13.14 -9.81 43.02
C SER A 5 -13.58 -9.89 41.55
N ALA A 6 -14.88 -10.10 41.28
CA ALA A 6 -15.40 -10.22 39.92
C ALA A 6 -15.30 -8.92 39.09
N ARG A 7 -15.33 -7.75 39.74
CA ARG A 7 -15.21 -6.44 39.07
C ARG A 7 -13.79 -6.15 38.60
N CYS A 8 -12.78 -6.69 39.29
CA CYS A 8 -11.37 -6.52 38.93
C CYS A 8 -11.00 -7.43 37.75
N LEU A 9 -11.59 -8.63 37.70
CA LEU A 9 -11.36 -9.58 36.60
C LEU A 9 -11.92 -9.09 35.25
N ILE A 10 -13.06 -8.39 35.26
CA ILE A 10 -13.67 -7.84 34.03
C ILE A 10 -12.85 -6.67 33.47
N LEU A 11 -12.22 -5.87 34.33
CA LEU A 11 -11.40 -4.72 33.94
C LEU A 11 -10.02 -5.13 33.39
N LEU A 12 -9.49 -6.28 33.82
CA LEU A 12 -8.21 -6.81 33.35
C LEU A 12 -8.33 -7.44 31.94
N SER A 13 -9.51 -7.98 31.61
CA SER A 13 -9.79 -8.61 30.30
C SER A 13 -9.90 -7.62 29.14
N THR A 14 -10.28 -6.36 29.39
CA THR A 14 -10.46 -5.36 28.32
C THR A 14 -9.15 -4.67 27.90
N VAL A 15 -8.13 -4.65 28.75
CA VAL A 15 -6.80 -4.07 28.45
C VAL A 15 -5.97 -4.97 27.53
N LEU A 16 -6.28 -6.27 27.44
CA LEU A 16 -5.58 -7.24 26.58
C LEU A 16 -6.06 -7.24 25.12
N LEU A 17 -7.13 -6.49 24.80
CA LEU A 17 -7.71 -6.42 23.45
C LEU A 17 -7.21 -5.22 22.62
N SER A 18 -6.36 -4.36 23.17
CA SER A 18 -5.76 -3.24 22.43
C SER A 18 -4.56 -3.69 21.58
N SER A 19 -4.77 -4.63 20.67
CA SER A 19 -3.77 -4.96 19.66
C SER A 19 -3.88 -4.00 18.45
N ASN A 20 -2.84 -3.19 18.32
CA ASN A 20 -2.49 -2.22 17.28
C ASN A 20 -3.31 -2.28 15.97
N SER A 21 -4.29 -1.37 15.83
CA SER A 21 -4.93 -1.07 14.54
C SER A 21 -4.41 0.24 13.96
N PHE A 22 -3.17 0.24 13.45
CA PHE A 22 -2.69 1.31 12.58
C PHE A 22 -2.25 0.75 11.23
N ALA A 23 -3.23 0.29 10.44
CA ALA A 23 -3.06 0.11 9.00
C ALA A 23 -3.44 1.43 8.29
N GLY A 24 -2.63 2.47 8.49
CA GLY A 24 -2.79 3.76 7.81
C GLY A 24 -2.28 3.70 6.37
N TRP A 25 -2.80 4.58 5.51
CA TRP A 25 -2.17 4.84 4.22
C TRP A 25 -0.97 5.75 4.41
N LEU A 26 0.15 5.38 3.81
CA LEU A 26 1.33 6.23 3.71
C LEU A 26 1.32 6.94 2.36
N ASN A 27 1.88 8.14 2.32
CA ASN A 27 1.95 8.95 1.10
C ASN A 27 3.42 9.18 0.71
N ILE A 28 3.67 9.23 -0.59
CA ILE A 28 4.92 9.68 -1.15
C ILE A 28 4.65 10.52 -2.38
N ALA A 29 5.36 11.64 -2.51
CA ALA A 29 5.35 12.46 -3.72
C ALA A 29 6.64 12.22 -4.50
N GLY A 30 6.53 12.07 -5.81
CA GLY A 30 7.67 11.82 -6.66
C GLY A 30 7.36 11.81 -8.14
N LYS A 31 8.43 11.85 -8.95
CA LYS A 31 8.33 11.68 -10.40
C LYS A 31 8.33 10.20 -10.76
N VAL A 32 7.59 9.85 -11.80
CA VAL A 32 7.57 8.48 -12.33
C VAL A 32 8.83 8.27 -13.16
N LYS A 33 9.65 7.30 -12.75
CA LYS A 33 10.91 6.95 -13.43
C LYS A 33 10.71 5.88 -14.50
N ALA A 34 9.83 4.93 -14.24
CA ALA A 34 9.51 3.84 -15.15
C ALA A 34 8.15 3.23 -14.82
N ILE A 35 7.47 2.73 -15.85
CA ILE A 35 6.27 1.93 -15.72
C ILE A 35 6.47 0.59 -16.42
N SER A 36 6.13 -0.51 -15.76
CA SER A 36 6.21 -1.85 -16.33
C SER A 36 4.87 -2.56 -16.27
N THR A 37 4.46 -3.13 -17.40
CA THR A 37 3.24 -3.92 -17.52
C THR A 37 3.59 -5.34 -17.93
N TYR A 38 2.87 -6.32 -17.37
CA TYR A 38 3.12 -7.74 -17.63
C TYR A 38 1.82 -8.44 -17.99
N ALA A 39 1.83 -9.11 -19.15
CA ALA A 39 0.64 -9.76 -19.71
C ALA A 39 0.06 -10.86 -18.81
N HIS A 40 0.88 -11.54 -18.01
CA HIS A 40 0.48 -12.71 -17.22
C HIS A 40 -0.04 -12.35 -15.81
N THR A 41 0.41 -11.24 -15.20
CA THR A 41 -0.04 -10.86 -13.85
C THR A 41 -1.13 -9.81 -13.85
N ASN A 42 -1.35 -9.07 -14.95
CA ASN A 42 -2.23 -7.90 -15.02
C ASN A 42 -1.95 -6.85 -13.91
N THR A 43 -0.76 -6.90 -13.31
CA THR A 43 -0.28 -5.97 -12.30
C THR A 43 0.63 -4.96 -12.99
N ILE A 44 0.47 -3.69 -12.64
CA ILE A 44 1.25 -2.60 -13.22
C ILE A 44 2.21 -2.11 -12.16
N ILE A 45 3.50 -2.12 -12.48
CA ILE A 45 4.57 -1.69 -11.58
C ILE A 45 4.95 -0.26 -11.93
N VAL A 46 4.98 0.61 -10.93
CA VAL A 46 5.33 2.03 -11.05
C VAL A 46 6.55 2.29 -10.17
N ALA A 47 7.66 2.68 -10.78
CA ALA A 47 8.87 3.10 -10.08
C ALA A 47 8.87 4.62 -9.94
N LEU A 48 9.12 5.12 -8.73
CA LEU A 48 9.31 6.55 -8.47
C LEU A 48 10.80 6.86 -8.30
N GLU A 49 11.19 8.11 -8.51
CA GLU A 49 12.55 8.57 -8.14
C GLU A 49 12.79 8.49 -6.63
N GLN A 50 11.76 8.82 -5.83
CA GLN A 50 11.80 8.78 -4.38
C GLN A 50 11.31 7.43 -3.86
N GLN A 51 12.03 6.89 -2.88
CA GLN A 51 11.64 5.65 -2.21
C GLN A 51 10.66 5.94 -1.07
N GLY A 52 9.55 5.20 -1.03
CA GLY A 52 8.62 5.23 0.08
C GLY A 52 9.19 4.53 1.32
N THR A 53 8.48 4.63 2.43
CA THR A 53 8.73 3.85 3.64
C THR A 53 8.71 2.35 3.31
N ALA A 54 9.67 1.61 3.87
CA ALA A 54 9.69 0.16 3.78
C ALA A 54 8.56 -0.43 4.62
N ILE A 55 7.83 -1.40 4.05
CA ILE A 55 6.74 -2.10 4.72
C ILE A 55 7.16 -3.54 4.95
N ALA A 56 7.08 -4.01 6.20
CA ALA A 56 7.40 -5.39 6.54
C ALA A 56 6.50 -6.33 5.74
N GLY A 57 7.04 -7.21 4.88
CA GLY A 57 6.27 -8.11 4.02
C GLY A 57 6.24 -7.73 2.54
N CYS A 58 6.66 -6.51 2.18
CA CYS A 58 6.95 -6.11 0.81
C CYS A 58 8.46 -6.30 0.58
N SER A 59 8.86 -7.10 -0.41
CA SER A 59 10.29 -7.33 -0.67
C SER A 59 10.93 -6.22 -1.50
N ASP A 60 10.15 -5.52 -2.34
CA ASP A 60 10.64 -4.37 -3.09
C ASP A 60 10.31 -3.03 -2.39
N THR A 61 11.32 -2.19 -2.23
CA THR A 61 11.24 -0.87 -1.58
C THR A 61 11.39 0.30 -2.54
N THR A 62 11.52 0.05 -3.84
CA THR A 62 11.78 1.09 -4.85
C THR A 62 10.56 1.37 -5.73
N SER A 63 9.69 0.39 -5.87
CA SER A 63 8.56 0.35 -6.77
C SER A 63 7.26 0.13 -6.00
N PHE A 64 6.16 0.38 -6.70
CA PHE A 64 4.79 0.25 -6.20
C PHE A 64 3.95 -0.48 -7.24
N ALA A 65 2.86 -1.11 -6.80
CA ALA A 65 1.99 -1.89 -7.68
C ALA A 65 0.56 -1.37 -7.70
N ILE A 66 0.02 -1.17 -8.90
CA ILE A 66 -1.42 -1.09 -9.15
C ILE A 66 -1.92 -2.53 -9.25
N SER A 67 -2.71 -2.97 -8.26
CA SER A 67 -3.14 -4.37 -8.16
C SER A 67 -4.02 -4.81 -9.33
N LYS A 68 -3.84 -6.07 -9.74
CA LYS A 68 -4.72 -6.76 -10.68
C LYS A 68 -6.16 -6.92 -10.16
N ASP A 69 -6.34 -6.88 -8.83
CA ASP A 69 -7.64 -7.09 -8.17
C ASP A 69 -8.55 -5.85 -8.26
N LEU A 70 -8.03 -4.71 -8.72
CA LEU A 70 -8.84 -3.56 -9.04
C LEU A 70 -9.73 -3.83 -10.25
N GLN A 71 -10.91 -3.20 -10.28
CA GLN A 71 -11.74 -3.15 -11.49
C GLN A 71 -10.91 -2.66 -12.68
N PRO A 72 -11.06 -3.24 -13.88
CA PRO A 72 -10.26 -2.88 -15.05
C PRO A 72 -10.25 -1.36 -15.33
N GLU A 73 -11.38 -0.69 -15.16
CA GLU A 73 -11.53 0.75 -15.37
C GLU A 73 -10.82 1.58 -14.31
N ALA A 74 -10.83 1.12 -13.05
CA ALA A 74 -10.07 1.77 -11.98
C ALA A 74 -8.56 1.63 -12.21
N ARG A 75 -8.11 0.42 -12.58
CA ARG A 75 -6.71 0.14 -12.93
C ARG A 75 -6.26 0.96 -14.14
N ALA A 76 -7.08 1.03 -15.19
CA ALA A 76 -6.79 1.81 -16.38
C ALA A 76 -6.66 3.31 -16.06
N ARG A 77 -7.55 3.88 -15.24
CA ARG A 77 -7.44 5.28 -14.79
C ARG A 77 -6.14 5.56 -14.05
N MET A 78 -5.76 4.69 -13.12
CA MET A 78 -4.48 4.83 -12.38
C MET A 78 -3.27 4.70 -13.31
N TYR A 79 -3.30 3.75 -14.25
CA TYR A 79 -2.26 3.58 -15.25
C TYR A 79 -2.11 4.81 -16.14
N SER A 80 -3.23 5.35 -16.64
CA SER A 80 -3.22 6.59 -17.44
C SER A 80 -2.69 7.78 -16.64
N MET A 81 -2.99 7.89 -15.35
CA MET A 81 -2.40 8.93 -14.49
C MET A 81 -0.89 8.77 -14.35
N ALA A 82 -0.39 7.54 -14.17
CA ALA A 82 1.04 7.26 -14.12
C ALA A 82 1.74 7.62 -15.44
N LEU A 83 1.19 7.18 -16.58
CA LEU A 83 1.70 7.49 -17.91
C LEU A 83 1.71 9.00 -18.19
N ALA A 84 0.62 9.69 -17.84
CA ALA A 84 0.53 11.12 -18.02
C ALA A 84 1.59 11.85 -17.19
N ALA A 85 1.87 11.37 -15.98
CA ALA A 85 2.89 11.95 -15.12
C ALA A 85 4.31 11.70 -15.60
N GLU A 86 4.60 10.49 -16.08
CA GLU A 86 5.87 10.13 -16.72
C GLU A 86 6.12 10.99 -17.96
N ALA A 87 5.12 11.09 -18.85
CA ALA A 87 5.22 11.85 -20.10
C ALA A 87 5.36 13.37 -19.87
N SER A 88 4.79 13.91 -18.79
CA SER A 88 4.89 15.34 -18.47
C SER A 88 5.99 15.67 -17.45
N ASP A 89 6.81 14.71 -17.04
CA ASP A 89 7.84 14.88 -16.01
C ASP A 89 7.30 15.56 -14.72
N SER A 90 6.04 15.26 -14.39
CA SER A 90 5.32 15.91 -13.30
C SER A 90 5.32 15.07 -12.03
N THR A 91 5.41 15.73 -10.87
CA THR A 91 5.29 15.07 -9.57
C THR A 91 3.88 14.54 -9.34
N ILE A 92 3.78 13.28 -8.92
CA ILE A 92 2.54 12.66 -8.44
C ILE A 92 2.66 12.27 -6.98
N THR A 93 1.55 12.28 -6.26
CA THR A 93 1.45 11.70 -4.92
C THR A 93 0.80 10.33 -5.01
N ILE A 94 1.51 9.31 -4.52
CA ILE A 94 1.03 7.94 -4.39
C ILE A 94 0.72 7.68 -2.92
N SER A 95 -0.50 7.21 -2.64
CA SER A 95 -0.84 6.61 -1.36
C SER A 95 -0.76 5.09 -1.46
N TYR A 96 -0.14 4.45 -0.49
CA TYR A 96 0.02 2.99 -0.41
C TYR A 96 -0.27 2.48 1.01
N GLY A 97 -0.63 1.20 1.12
CA GLY A 97 -0.94 0.60 2.42
C GLY A 97 0.31 0.44 3.30
N GLY A 98 0.17 0.77 4.58
CA GLY A 98 1.25 0.69 5.56
C GLY A 98 1.33 -0.65 6.32
N ALA A 99 0.39 -1.57 6.11
CA ALA A 99 0.34 -2.83 6.83
C ALA A 99 1.11 -3.95 6.10
N ALA A 100 1.52 -4.97 6.85
CA ALA A 100 2.35 -6.05 6.31
C ALA A 100 1.66 -6.91 5.23
N ASN A 101 0.33 -6.90 5.22
CA ASN A 101 -0.52 -7.57 4.26
C ASN A 101 -0.95 -6.67 3.08
N ASP A 102 -0.49 -5.42 3.00
CA ASP A 102 -0.79 -4.49 1.92
C ASP A 102 0.19 -4.57 0.73
N CYS A 103 0.83 -5.73 0.56
CA CYS A 103 1.74 -6.00 -0.54
C CYS A 103 1.05 -6.78 -1.65
N VAL A 104 1.26 -6.37 -2.89
CA VAL A 104 0.86 -7.14 -4.09
C VAL A 104 1.98 -8.12 -4.40
N LYS A 105 1.69 -9.42 -4.29
CA LYS A 105 2.60 -10.47 -4.75
C LYS A 105 2.64 -10.46 -6.27
N TYR A 106 3.84 -10.31 -6.82
CA TYR A 106 4.07 -10.41 -8.26
C TYR A 106 4.49 -11.83 -8.63
N ASP A 107 5.44 -12.39 -7.89
CA ASP A 107 5.84 -13.79 -7.96
C ASP A 107 6.13 -14.35 -6.55
N ASN A 108 6.80 -15.49 -6.45
CA ASN A 108 7.10 -16.15 -5.17
C ASN A 108 8.11 -15.40 -4.30
N ASN A 109 8.92 -14.51 -4.88
CA ASN A 109 10.03 -13.82 -4.23
C ASN A 109 9.85 -12.28 -4.21
N VAL A 110 9.01 -11.75 -5.09
CA VAL A 110 8.84 -10.32 -5.30
C VAL A 110 7.42 -9.89 -4.94
N SER A 111 7.35 -8.95 -3.99
CA SER A 111 6.12 -8.28 -3.57
C SER A 111 6.34 -6.78 -3.50
N PHE A 112 5.35 -6.04 -4.00
CA PHE A 112 5.39 -4.59 -4.12
C PHE A 112 4.36 -3.95 -3.21
N ARG A 113 4.61 -2.71 -2.79
CA ARG A 113 3.62 -1.92 -2.02
C ARG A 113 2.41 -1.62 -2.90
N LYS A 114 1.21 -1.97 -2.42
CA LYS A 114 -0.05 -1.75 -3.14
C LYS A 114 -0.42 -0.26 -3.15
N ILE A 115 -0.58 0.31 -4.32
CA ILE A 115 -1.12 1.65 -4.49
C ILE A 115 -2.62 1.60 -4.21
N VAL A 116 -3.09 2.48 -3.32
CA VAL A 116 -4.51 2.65 -3.00
C VAL A 116 -5.08 3.93 -3.58
N ARG A 117 -4.24 4.94 -3.84
CA ARG A 117 -4.66 6.22 -4.43
C ARG A 117 -3.50 6.87 -5.17
N MET A 118 -3.82 7.60 -6.23
CA MET A 118 -2.89 8.49 -6.92
C MET A 118 -3.49 9.88 -7.03
N ILE A 119 -2.66 10.91 -6.91
CA ILE A 119 -3.03 12.32 -7.03
C ILE A 119 -2.01 12.95 -7.96
N LYS A 120 -2.48 13.59 -9.04
CA LYS A 120 -1.64 14.43 -9.89
C LYS A 120 -1.61 15.83 -9.29
N ASN A 121 -0.42 16.36 -9.08
CA ASN A 121 -0.21 17.72 -8.59
C ASN A 121 -0.05 18.70 -9.75
#